data_AF-A0ABC8YB76-F1
#
_entry.id   AF-A0ABC8YB76-F1
#
_cell.length_a   1.000
_cell.length_b   1.000
_cell.length_c   1.000
_cell.angle_alpha   90.00
_cell.angle_beta   90.00
_cell.angle_gamma   90.00
#
_symmetry.space_group_name_H-M   'P 1'
#
loop_
_entity.id
_entity.type
_entity.pdbx_description
1 polymer ?
#
loop_
_entity_poly.entity_id
_entity_poly.type
_entity_poly.pdbx_seq_one_letter_code
_entity_poly.pdbx_strand_id
1 'polypeptide(L)'
;MAVLPSHCVDEEELASLKSLVETQSEADDDMIGMEEDFRALLRKTAELEGAEAEAEAHSPSDELAWAESLEGAAREAAESLADEAEALRRGAAALALRPGEDAITVAAALRRRAALVDARRAEAEEVAAAAHRLQEKNLRSLAAREEEEAHLDDLSWLLGLVAGTVGPSLRGGASSCLAAPQELDELERACAATEERMAWLAGSLGRGAAAFAARPGCEEEALVGALRRQAEHADGARAAVVEPAAPVRRLRDRGRQDV
;
A
#
# COMPACT_ATOMS: atom_id res chain seq x y z
N MET A 1 -20.71 36.81 25.13
CA MET A 1 -21.37 35.59 25.65
C MET A 1 -20.46 34.42 25.32
N ALA A 2 -19.77 33.87 26.32
CA ALA A 2 -18.96 32.68 26.14
C ALA A 2 -19.86 31.45 26.33
N VAL A 3 -20.03 30.66 25.28
CA VAL A 3 -20.61 29.32 25.37
C VAL A 3 -19.52 28.42 25.93
N LEU A 4 -19.67 27.99 27.18
CA LEU A 4 -18.81 26.97 27.77
C LEU A 4 -19.17 25.61 27.14
N PRO A 5 -18.20 24.80 26.69
CA PRO A 5 -18.50 23.46 26.21
C PRO A 5 -19.00 22.60 27.38
N SER A 6 -20.24 22.11 27.24
CA SER A 6 -21.00 21.34 28.22
C SER A 6 -20.67 19.85 28.18
N HIS A 7 -19.41 19.48 28.39
CA HIS A 7 -19.07 18.09 28.72
C HIS A 7 -18.37 18.09 30.09
N CYS A 8 -19.17 18.09 31.15
CA CYS A 8 -18.67 17.91 32.50
C CYS A 8 -18.49 16.42 32.72
N VAL A 9 -17.25 15.95 32.89
CA VAL A 9 -16.96 14.56 33.26
C VAL A 9 -17.52 14.29 34.65
N ASP A 10 -18.49 13.40 34.78
CA ASP A 10 -19.15 13.11 36.05
C ASP A 10 -18.31 12.20 36.98
N GLU A 11 -18.83 11.86 38.16
CA GLU A 11 -18.12 10.99 39.12
C GLU A 11 -18.01 9.54 38.64
N GLU A 12 -18.99 9.06 37.87
CA GLU A 12 -19.01 7.70 37.33
C GLU A 12 -18.01 7.58 36.18
N GLU A 13 -17.98 8.56 35.28
CA GLU A 13 -16.99 8.67 34.20
C GLU A 13 -15.57 8.83 34.76
N LEU A 14 -15.38 9.60 35.84
CA LEU A 14 -14.07 9.72 36.50
C LEU A 14 -13.62 8.40 37.12
N ALA A 15 -14.53 7.67 37.78
CA ALA A 15 -14.22 6.35 38.32
C ALA A 15 -13.89 5.35 37.21
N SER A 16 -14.59 5.41 36.07
CA SER A 16 -14.31 4.57 34.90
C SER A 16 -12.96 4.88 34.29
N LEU A 17 -12.60 6.18 34.14
CA LEU A 17 -11.29 6.61 33.64
C LEU A 17 -10.16 6.23 34.61
N LYS A 18 -10.40 6.31 35.92
CA LYS A 18 -9.43 5.88 36.93
C LYS A 18 -9.17 4.38 36.85
N SER A 19 -10.23 3.57 36.75
CA SER A 19 -10.09 2.12 36.54
C SER A 19 -9.32 1.82 35.25
N LEU A 20 -9.58 2.56 34.17
CA LEU A 20 -8.91 2.37 32.88
C LEU A 20 -7.41 2.73 32.94
N VAL A 21 -7.06 3.79 33.67
CA VAL A 21 -5.67 4.19 33.95
C VAL A 21 -4.97 3.14 34.82
N GLU A 22 -5.66 2.55 35.78
CA GLU A 22 -5.09 1.49 36.63
C GLU A 22 -4.88 0.18 35.85
N THR A 23 -5.63 -0.07 34.76
CA THR A 23 -5.49 -1.23 33.87
C THR A 23 -4.70 -0.93 32.59
N GLN A 24 -3.96 0.18 32.51
CA GLN A 24 -3.26 0.63 31.28
C GLN A 24 -2.18 -0.30 30.72
N SER A 25 -1.82 -1.38 31.44
CA SER A 25 -0.76 -2.32 31.05
C SER A 25 -0.94 -2.88 29.63
N GLU A 26 -2.15 -3.31 29.25
CA GLU A 26 -2.38 -3.91 27.93
C GLU A 26 -2.23 -2.86 26.81
N ALA A 27 -2.74 -1.65 27.01
CA ALA A 27 -2.61 -0.57 26.04
C ALA A 27 -1.16 -0.09 25.89
N ASP A 28 -0.35 -0.19 26.93
CA ASP A 28 1.08 0.11 26.88
C ASP A 28 1.87 -1.02 26.19
N ASP A 29 1.49 -2.28 26.40
CA ASP A 29 2.08 -3.44 25.71
C ASP A 29 1.82 -3.36 24.19
N ASP A 30 0.62 -2.98 23.76
CA ASP A 30 0.28 -2.76 22.34
C ASP A 30 1.18 -1.68 21.70
N MET A 31 1.49 -0.62 22.44
CA MET A 31 2.37 0.46 21.95
C MET A 31 3.84 0.04 21.87
N ILE A 32 4.26 -0.90 22.72
CA ILE A 32 5.60 -1.50 22.64
C ILE A 32 5.67 -2.41 21.41
N GLY A 33 4.66 -3.25 21.18
CA GLY A 33 4.58 -4.09 19.98
C GLY A 33 4.64 -3.27 18.69
N MET A 34 3.88 -2.16 18.64
CA MET A 34 3.88 -1.24 17.51
C MET A 34 5.27 -0.61 17.25
N GLU A 35 6.03 -0.28 18.29
CA GLU A 35 7.42 0.22 18.17
C GLU A 35 8.32 -0.80 17.48
N GLU A 36 8.21 -2.06 17.90
CA GLU A 36 9.01 -3.15 17.37
C GLU A 36 8.69 -3.39 15.89
N ASP A 37 7.40 -3.32 15.54
CA ASP A 37 6.93 -3.42 14.16
C ASP A 37 7.45 -2.26 13.30
N PHE A 38 7.33 -1.00 13.74
CA PHE A 38 7.87 0.15 13.01
C PHE A 38 9.39 0.03 12.83
N ARG A 39 10.12 -0.39 13.86
CA ARG A 39 11.57 -0.62 13.78
C ARG A 39 11.92 -1.74 12.80
N ALA A 40 11.13 -2.81 12.77
CA ALA A 40 11.32 -3.90 11.81
C ALA A 40 11.07 -3.42 10.37
N LEU A 41 10.04 -2.61 10.14
CA LEU A 41 9.75 -2.01 8.84
C LEU A 41 10.84 -1.03 8.40
N LEU A 42 11.37 -0.20 9.30
CA LEU A 42 12.52 0.68 9.03
C LEU A 42 13.78 -0.11 8.66
N ARG A 43 14.04 -1.25 9.35
CA ARG A 43 15.16 -2.11 8.98
C ARG A 43 14.98 -2.70 7.59
N LYS A 44 13.79 -3.23 7.29
CA LYS A 44 13.50 -3.82 5.96
C LYS A 44 13.57 -2.78 4.85
N THR A 45 13.04 -1.57 5.06
CA THR A 45 13.18 -0.48 4.08
C THR A 45 14.64 -0.12 3.85
N ALA A 46 15.46 -0.01 4.90
CA ALA A 46 16.90 0.25 4.77
C ALA A 46 17.66 -0.88 4.06
N GLU A 47 17.29 -2.14 4.30
CA GLU A 47 17.84 -3.30 3.57
C GLU A 47 17.54 -3.21 2.07
N LEU A 48 16.31 -2.87 1.69
CA LEU A 48 15.92 -2.69 0.27
C LEU A 48 16.53 -1.42 -0.34
N GLU A 49 16.69 -0.34 0.42
CA GLU A 49 17.40 0.87 -0.01
C GLU A 49 18.90 0.61 -0.23
N GLY A 50 19.53 -0.17 0.66
CA GLY A 50 20.96 -0.49 0.64
C GLY A 50 21.35 -1.66 -0.25
N ALA A 51 20.39 -2.49 -0.68
CA ALA A 51 20.61 -3.47 -1.73
C ALA A 51 21.00 -2.72 -3.02
N GLU A 52 22.30 -2.74 -3.34
CA GLU A 52 22.78 -2.46 -4.68
C GLU A 52 22.19 -3.51 -5.63
N ALA A 53 22.18 -3.21 -6.93
CA ALA A 53 21.63 -4.05 -7.98
C ALA A 53 22.41 -5.38 -8.20
N GLU A 54 22.87 -6.02 -7.13
CA GLU A 54 23.29 -7.41 -7.14
C GLU A 54 22.04 -8.25 -7.38
N ALA A 55 21.90 -8.58 -8.66
CA ALA A 55 20.82 -9.34 -9.26
C ALA A 55 20.60 -10.68 -8.53
N GLU A 56 19.49 -10.80 -7.80
CA GLU A 56 18.69 -12.04 -7.73
C GLU A 56 17.46 -11.96 -6.81
N ALA A 57 17.33 -10.98 -5.91
CA ALA A 57 16.33 -11.14 -4.84
C ALA A 57 14.91 -10.61 -5.13
N HIS A 58 14.71 -9.44 -5.76
CA HIS A 58 13.37 -8.83 -5.90
C HIS A 58 13.21 -7.95 -7.15
N SER A 59 12.02 -7.97 -7.76
CA SER A 59 11.67 -7.09 -8.88
C SER A 59 11.40 -5.66 -8.37
N PRO A 60 11.94 -4.59 -9.00
CA PRO A 60 11.68 -3.22 -8.57
C PRO A 60 10.19 -2.84 -8.58
N SER A 61 9.36 -3.51 -9.40
CA SER A 61 7.91 -3.32 -9.38
C SER A 61 7.27 -3.87 -8.10
N ASP A 62 7.77 -4.99 -7.58
CA ASP A 62 7.24 -5.60 -6.34
C ASP A 62 7.68 -4.79 -5.12
N GLU A 63 8.93 -4.30 -5.12
CA GLU A 63 9.39 -3.38 -4.10
C GLU A 63 8.65 -2.05 -4.13
N LEU A 64 8.32 -1.52 -5.33
CA LEU A 64 7.48 -0.33 -5.48
C LEU A 64 6.08 -0.55 -4.91
N ALA A 65 5.43 -1.69 -5.22
CA ALA A 65 4.11 -2.02 -4.69
C ALA A 65 4.12 -2.13 -3.16
N TRP A 66 5.14 -2.80 -2.62
CA TRP A 66 5.34 -2.89 -1.17
C TRP A 66 5.55 -1.51 -0.54
N ALA A 67 6.38 -0.65 -1.15
CA ALA A 67 6.66 0.69 -0.65
C ALA A 67 5.43 1.63 -0.74
N GLU A 68 4.63 1.55 -1.80
CA GLU A 68 3.35 2.28 -1.90
C GLU A 68 2.36 1.84 -0.83
N SER A 69 2.21 0.53 -0.62
CA SER A 69 1.33 0.00 0.42
C SER A 69 1.80 0.38 1.82
N LEU A 70 3.11 0.32 2.09
CA LEU A 70 3.68 0.66 3.38
C LEU A 70 3.53 2.15 3.68
N GLU A 71 3.80 3.02 2.72
CA GLU A 71 3.64 4.47 2.90
C GLU A 71 2.18 4.84 3.19
N GLY A 72 1.22 4.23 2.47
CA GLY A 72 -0.21 4.41 2.72
C GLY A 72 -0.62 3.97 4.13
N ALA A 73 -0.25 2.75 4.52
CA ALA A 73 -0.57 2.20 5.84
C ALA A 73 0.07 3.02 6.98
N ALA A 74 1.31 3.46 6.81
CA ALA A 74 2.01 4.26 7.81
C ALA A 74 1.41 5.67 7.96
N ARG A 75 0.94 6.30 6.87
CA ARG A 75 0.20 7.56 6.94
C ARG A 75 -1.14 7.38 7.66
N GLU A 76 -1.90 6.34 7.32
CA GLU A 76 -3.18 6.05 7.99
C GLU A 76 -2.98 5.79 9.49
N ALA A 77 -1.95 5.04 9.87
CA ALA A 77 -1.57 4.85 11.26
C ALA A 77 -1.23 6.17 11.96
N ALA A 78 -0.42 7.02 11.32
CA ALA A 78 -0.06 8.34 11.86
C ALA A 78 -1.28 9.25 12.07
N GLU A 79 -2.25 9.24 11.13
CA GLU A 79 -3.50 9.98 11.25
C GLU A 79 -4.36 9.45 12.40
N SER A 80 -4.54 8.13 12.50
CA SER A 80 -5.29 7.51 13.61
C SER A 80 -4.67 7.84 14.98
N LEU A 81 -3.34 7.76 15.09
CA LEU A 81 -2.62 8.10 16.32
C LEU A 81 -2.73 9.60 16.64
N ALA A 82 -2.74 10.47 15.62
CA ALA A 82 -2.97 11.91 15.83
C ALA A 82 -4.33 12.19 16.45
N ASP A 83 -5.38 11.53 15.95
CA ASP A 83 -6.76 11.66 16.46
C ASP A 83 -6.87 11.14 17.90
N GLU A 84 -6.25 9.99 18.21
CA GLU A 84 -6.20 9.44 19.56
C GLU A 84 -5.47 10.40 20.52
N ALA A 85 -4.29 10.89 20.16
CA ALA A 85 -3.53 11.82 20.99
C ALA A 85 -4.33 13.11 21.26
N GLU A 86 -5.08 13.60 20.28
CA GLU A 86 -5.94 14.77 20.46
C GLU A 86 -7.14 14.49 21.35
N ALA A 87 -7.76 13.31 21.26
CA ALA A 87 -8.80 12.90 22.18
C ALA A 87 -8.28 12.86 23.64
N LEU A 88 -7.08 12.30 23.85
CA LEU A 88 -6.43 12.24 25.17
C LEU A 88 -6.10 13.63 25.71
N ARG A 89 -5.56 14.52 24.88
CA ARG A 89 -5.29 15.93 25.26
C ARG A 89 -6.57 16.67 25.63
N ARG A 90 -7.65 16.50 24.87
CA ARG A 90 -8.97 17.08 25.18
C ARG A 90 -9.52 16.56 26.51
N GLY A 91 -9.44 15.25 26.76
CA GLY A 91 -9.84 14.66 28.04
C GLY A 91 -9.03 15.19 29.22
N ALA A 92 -7.70 15.28 29.08
CA ALA A 92 -6.84 15.86 30.11
C ALA A 92 -7.14 17.34 30.39
N ALA A 93 -7.48 18.12 29.36
CA ALA A 93 -7.85 19.53 29.51
C ALA A 93 -9.20 19.69 30.25
N ALA A 94 -10.19 18.84 29.94
CA ALA A 94 -11.47 18.83 30.63
C ALA A 94 -11.31 18.52 32.13
N LEU A 95 -10.48 17.52 32.47
CA LEU A 95 -10.21 17.14 33.85
C LEU A 95 -9.39 18.18 34.63
N ALA A 96 -8.55 18.95 33.96
CA ALA A 96 -7.74 20.00 34.59
C ALA A 96 -8.58 21.15 35.19
N LEU A 97 -9.82 21.34 34.72
CA LEU A 97 -10.75 22.34 35.24
C LEU A 97 -11.49 21.86 36.49
N ARG A 98 -11.38 20.58 36.84
CA ARG A 98 -12.10 19.96 37.96
C ARG A 98 -11.23 19.96 39.23
N PRO A 99 -11.79 20.36 40.39
CA PRO A 99 -11.10 20.24 41.67
C PRO A 99 -11.06 18.77 42.12
N GLY A 100 -9.92 18.33 42.65
CA GLY A 100 -9.75 16.99 43.24
C GLY A 100 -8.45 16.30 42.83
N GLU A 101 -7.81 15.60 43.76
CA GLU A 101 -6.54 14.91 43.54
C GLU A 101 -6.65 13.77 42.50
N ASP A 102 -7.80 13.09 42.48
CA ASP A 102 -8.10 12.05 41.49
C ASP A 102 -8.17 12.63 40.06
N ALA A 103 -8.84 13.77 39.86
CA ALA A 103 -8.92 14.43 38.56
C ALA A 103 -7.54 14.89 38.07
N ILE A 104 -6.70 15.41 38.97
CA ILE A 104 -5.31 15.79 38.66
C ILE A 104 -4.49 14.56 38.23
N THR A 105 -4.64 13.44 38.94
CA THR A 105 -3.92 12.19 38.67
C THR A 105 -4.31 11.59 37.31
N VAL A 106 -5.61 11.46 37.05
CA VAL A 106 -6.11 10.97 35.75
C VAL A 106 -5.71 11.90 34.61
N ALA A 107 -5.81 13.23 34.79
CA ALA A 107 -5.35 14.18 33.78
C ALA A 107 -3.84 14.06 33.50
N ALA A 108 -3.02 13.78 34.51
CA ALA A 108 -1.60 13.55 34.32
C ALA A 108 -1.32 12.24 33.55
N ALA A 109 -2.07 11.16 33.83
CA ALA A 109 -1.97 9.90 33.10
C ALA A 109 -2.36 10.06 31.62
N LEU A 110 -3.47 10.74 31.33
CA LEU A 110 -3.90 11.02 29.95
C LEU A 110 -2.86 11.83 29.16
N ARG A 111 -2.20 12.81 29.80
CA ARG A 111 -1.10 13.57 29.15
C ARG A 111 0.11 12.70 28.85
N ARG A 112 0.48 11.79 29.76
CA ARG A 112 1.59 10.85 29.51
C ARG A 112 1.25 9.91 28.36
N ARG A 113 0.02 9.38 28.33
CA ARG A 113 -0.45 8.54 27.24
C ARG A 113 -0.46 9.29 25.91
N ALA A 114 -0.94 10.53 25.88
CA ALA A 114 -0.89 11.36 24.67
C ALA A 114 0.55 11.53 24.16
N ALA A 115 1.53 11.76 25.05
CA ALA A 115 2.93 11.86 24.66
C ALA A 115 3.50 10.54 24.10
N LEU A 116 3.07 9.38 24.62
CA LEU A 116 3.44 8.07 24.07
C LEU A 116 2.82 7.86 22.67
N VAL A 117 1.55 8.20 22.50
CA VAL A 117 0.86 8.13 21.21
C VAL A 117 1.50 9.06 20.18
N ASP A 118 1.86 10.29 20.58
CA ASP A 118 2.59 11.23 19.71
C ASP A 118 3.98 10.67 19.30
N ALA A 119 4.67 9.93 20.17
CA ALA A 119 5.93 9.27 19.83
C ALA A 119 5.74 8.16 18.77
N ARG A 120 4.72 7.30 18.93
CA ARG A 120 4.39 6.28 17.92
C ARG A 120 3.96 6.89 16.59
N ARG A 121 3.21 8.00 16.64
CA ARG A 121 2.85 8.76 15.44
C ARG A 121 4.11 9.23 14.69
N ALA A 122 5.09 9.79 15.40
CA ALA A 122 6.34 10.24 14.78
C ALA A 122 7.12 9.08 14.13
N GLU A 123 7.12 7.90 14.74
CA GLU A 123 7.71 6.69 14.16
C GLU A 123 6.96 6.23 12.90
N ALA A 124 5.62 6.28 12.89
CA ALA A 124 4.83 6.00 11.70
C ALA A 124 5.11 7.01 10.56
N GLU A 125 5.26 8.30 10.88
CA GLU A 125 5.68 9.34 9.92
C GLU A 125 7.08 9.05 9.35
N GLU A 126 8.01 8.55 10.18
CA GLU A 126 9.35 8.12 9.74
C GLU A 126 9.28 6.93 8.76
N VAL A 127 8.47 5.92 9.07
CA VAL A 127 8.22 4.77 8.18
C VAL A 127 7.64 5.25 6.84
N ALA A 128 6.66 6.15 6.86
CA ALA A 128 6.09 6.73 5.64
C ALA A 128 7.16 7.46 4.82
N ALA A 129 8.02 8.26 5.45
CA ALA A 129 9.11 8.96 4.77
C ALA A 129 10.16 7.99 4.19
N ALA A 130 10.47 6.90 4.89
CA ALA A 130 11.37 5.86 4.39
C ALA A 130 10.78 5.11 3.19
N ALA A 131 9.51 4.74 3.27
CA ALA A 131 8.80 4.12 2.17
C ALA A 131 8.75 5.05 0.94
N HIS A 132 8.54 6.35 1.13
CA HIS A 132 8.57 7.34 0.04
C HIS A 132 9.92 7.40 -0.67
N ARG A 133 11.03 7.40 0.08
CA ARG A 133 12.38 7.38 -0.50
C ARG A 133 12.65 6.11 -1.29
N LEU A 134 12.19 4.96 -0.78
CA LEU A 134 12.27 3.69 -1.49
C LEU A 134 11.43 3.69 -2.77
N GLN A 135 10.22 4.26 -2.76
CA GLN A 135 9.42 4.44 -3.99
C GLN A 135 10.17 5.27 -5.02
N GLU A 136 10.75 6.40 -4.61
CA GLU A 136 11.55 7.24 -5.48
C GLU A 136 12.77 6.51 -6.07
N LYS A 137 13.47 5.71 -5.26
CA LYS A 137 14.56 4.84 -5.73
C LYS A 137 14.04 3.88 -6.80
N ASN A 138 12.94 3.18 -6.53
CA ASN A 138 12.38 2.17 -7.44
C ASN A 138 11.85 2.78 -8.74
N LEU A 139 11.23 3.96 -8.69
CA LEU A 139 10.82 4.69 -9.89
C LEU A 139 12.04 5.08 -10.74
N ARG A 140 13.13 5.54 -10.13
CA ARG A 140 14.38 5.80 -10.85
C ARG A 140 14.99 4.54 -11.45
N SER A 141 14.97 3.42 -10.73
CA SER A 141 15.43 2.12 -11.23
C SER A 141 14.60 1.63 -12.41
N LEU A 142 13.27 1.75 -12.33
CA LEU A 142 12.36 1.38 -13.43
C LEU A 142 12.54 2.30 -14.65
N ALA A 143 12.77 3.59 -14.43
CA ALA A 143 13.07 4.52 -15.52
C ALA A 143 14.41 4.25 -16.21
N ALA A 144 15.39 3.71 -15.47
CA ALA A 144 16.73 3.39 -15.98
C ALA A 144 16.79 2.05 -16.73
N ARG A 145 15.82 1.15 -16.53
CA ARG A 145 15.71 -0.09 -17.31
C ARG A 145 15.32 0.27 -18.74
N GLU A 146 16.20 -0.04 -19.69
CA GLU A 146 15.92 0.10 -21.12
C GLU A 146 14.75 -0.82 -21.53
N GLU A 147 14.08 -0.49 -22.64
CA GLU A 147 12.81 -1.08 -23.12
C GLU A 147 12.82 -2.62 -23.29
N GLU A 148 13.97 -3.26 -23.26
CA GLU A 148 14.16 -4.65 -23.68
C GLU A 148 14.02 -5.69 -22.54
N GLU A 149 14.10 -5.28 -21.27
CA GLU A 149 14.09 -6.22 -20.12
C GLU A 149 12.92 -6.03 -19.13
N ALA A 150 12.19 -4.91 -19.22
CA ALA A 150 11.21 -4.57 -18.22
C ALA A 150 9.85 -5.23 -18.53
N HIS A 151 9.46 -6.19 -17.71
CA HIS A 151 8.09 -6.73 -17.58
C HIS A 151 7.64 -7.79 -18.59
N LEU A 152 8.44 -8.12 -19.60
CA LEU A 152 8.02 -9.02 -20.67
C LEU A 152 8.16 -10.51 -20.38
N ASP A 153 8.91 -10.96 -19.37
CA ASP A 153 9.07 -12.41 -19.12
C ASP A 153 7.75 -13.07 -18.66
N ASP A 154 7.06 -12.45 -17.69
CA ASP A 154 5.74 -12.93 -17.24
C ASP A 154 4.66 -12.79 -18.33
N LEU A 155 4.75 -11.72 -19.12
CA LEU A 155 3.85 -11.48 -20.26
C LEU A 155 4.12 -12.46 -21.40
N SER A 156 5.37 -12.81 -21.69
CA SER A 156 5.73 -13.72 -22.77
C SER A 156 5.28 -15.14 -22.49
N TRP A 157 5.42 -15.60 -21.23
CA TRP A 157 4.83 -16.86 -20.80
C TRP A 157 3.30 -16.84 -20.95
N LEU A 158 2.63 -15.80 -20.45
CA LEU A 158 1.17 -15.68 -20.49
C LEU A 158 0.65 -15.60 -21.94
N LEU A 159 1.27 -14.78 -22.78
CA LEU A 159 0.92 -14.64 -24.20
C LEU A 159 1.19 -15.94 -24.97
N GLY A 160 2.26 -16.67 -24.62
CA GLY A 160 2.51 -18.01 -25.14
C GLY A 160 1.43 -19.02 -24.76
N LEU A 161 1.00 -19.00 -23.49
CA LEU A 161 -0.08 -19.85 -22.98
C LEU A 161 -1.43 -19.51 -23.64
N VAL A 162 -1.75 -18.23 -23.78
CA VAL A 162 -2.92 -17.73 -24.52
C VAL A 162 -2.87 -18.16 -25.99
N ALA A 163 -1.73 -17.97 -26.67
CA ALA A 163 -1.57 -18.35 -28.07
C ALA A 163 -1.68 -19.87 -28.27
N GLY A 164 -1.13 -20.66 -27.34
CA GLY A 164 -1.20 -22.13 -27.35
C GLY A 164 -2.60 -22.69 -27.07
N THR A 165 -3.42 -22.00 -26.28
CA THR A 165 -4.79 -22.44 -25.92
C THR A 165 -5.86 -21.93 -26.90
N VAL A 166 -5.75 -20.67 -27.33
CA VAL A 166 -6.71 -20.00 -28.22
C VAL A 166 -6.39 -20.23 -29.70
N GLY A 167 -5.10 -20.25 -30.06
CA GLY A 167 -4.64 -20.35 -31.46
C GLY A 167 -5.08 -21.62 -32.20
N PRO A 168 -4.97 -22.82 -31.61
CA PRO A 168 -5.45 -24.07 -32.23
C PRO A 168 -6.97 -24.09 -32.38
N SER A 169 -7.69 -23.59 -31.38
CA SER A 169 -9.16 -23.52 -31.33
C SER A 169 -9.76 -22.58 -32.39
N LEU A 170 -9.01 -21.57 -32.86
CA LEU A 170 -9.43 -20.65 -33.92
C LEU A 170 -9.06 -21.13 -35.34
N ARG A 171 -8.03 -21.98 -35.50
CA ARG A 171 -7.57 -22.46 -36.83
C ARG A 171 -8.22 -23.77 -37.29
N GLY A 172 -8.68 -24.62 -36.37
CA GLY A 172 -9.29 -25.91 -36.69
C GLY A 172 -10.78 -25.94 -36.36
N GLY A 173 -11.64 -25.98 -37.37
CA GLY A 173 -13.10 -26.11 -37.21
C GLY A 173 -13.60 -27.46 -36.63
N ALA A 174 -12.80 -28.16 -35.83
CA ALA A 174 -13.17 -29.45 -35.25
C ALA A 174 -12.45 -29.71 -33.90
N SER A 175 -13.18 -29.48 -32.81
CA SER A 175 -13.40 -30.35 -31.64
C SER A 175 -12.34 -31.35 -31.13
N SER A 176 -11.03 -31.05 -31.11
CA SER A 176 -10.12 -31.87 -30.29
C SER A 176 -8.92 -31.14 -29.72
N CYS A 177 -9.16 -30.08 -28.95
CA CYS A 177 -8.26 -29.57 -27.90
C CYS A 177 -8.91 -28.39 -27.17
N LEU A 178 -10.19 -28.51 -26.79
CA LEU A 178 -10.73 -27.58 -25.80
C LEU A 178 -9.92 -27.83 -24.53
N ALA A 179 -9.10 -26.85 -24.15
CA ALA A 179 -8.44 -26.82 -22.85
C ALA A 179 -9.48 -27.16 -21.78
N ALA A 180 -9.08 -27.93 -20.77
CA ALA A 180 -10.00 -28.32 -19.72
C ALA A 180 -10.63 -27.05 -19.11
N PRO A 181 -11.91 -27.05 -18.71
CA PRO A 181 -12.55 -25.85 -18.14
C PRO A 181 -11.73 -25.19 -17.01
N GLN A 182 -11.00 -26.01 -16.23
CA GLN A 182 -10.07 -25.57 -15.20
C GLN A 182 -8.87 -24.78 -15.75
N GLU A 183 -8.28 -25.21 -16.86
CA GLU A 183 -7.17 -24.50 -17.52
C GLU A 183 -7.62 -23.16 -18.10
N LEU A 184 -8.87 -23.07 -18.59
CA LEU A 184 -9.46 -21.80 -19.04
C LEU A 184 -9.76 -20.86 -17.86
N ASP A 185 -10.23 -21.39 -16.72
CA ASP A 185 -10.46 -20.62 -15.49
C ASP A 185 -9.13 -20.11 -14.88
N GLU A 186 -8.06 -20.90 -14.95
CA GLU A 186 -6.70 -20.50 -14.53
C GLU A 186 -6.12 -19.43 -15.46
N LEU A 187 -6.26 -19.62 -16.78
CA LEU A 187 -5.81 -18.65 -17.77
C LEU A 187 -6.55 -17.31 -17.65
N GLU A 188 -7.86 -17.33 -17.43
CA GLU A 188 -8.64 -16.11 -17.20
C GLU A 188 -8.18 -15.38 -15.93
N ARG A 189 -7.93 -16.10 -14.83
CA ARG A 189 -7.40 -15.52 -13.59
C ARG A 189 -6.01 -14.92 -13.78
N ALA A 190 -5.14 -15.62 -14.51
CA ALA A 190 -3.80 -15.11 -14.83
C ALA A 190 -3.87 -13.84 -15.71
N CYS A 191 -4.76 -13.82 -16.71
CA CYS A 191 -4.99 -12.62 -17.53
C CYS A 191 -5.49 -11.44 -16.70
N ALA A 192 -6.47 -11.66 -15.81
CA ALA A 192 -7.00 -10.63 -14.93
C ALA A 192 -5.93 -10.10 -13.95
N ALA A 193 -5.15 -10.97 -13.33
CA ALA A 193 -4.06 -10.58 -12.43
C ALA A 193 -2.99 -9.75 -13.15
N THR A 194 -2.62 -10.14 -14.37
CA THR A 194 -1.66 -9.37 -15.18
C THR A 194 -2.25 -8.05 -15.65
N GLU A 195 -3.53 -8.01 -16.04
CA GLU A 195 -4.21 -6.75 -16.37
C GLU A 195 -4.16 -5.77 -15.19
N GLU A 196 -4.52 -6.23 -13.99
CA GLU A 196 -4.53 -5.42 -12.77
C GLU A 196 -3.12 -4.94 -12.41
N ARG A 197 -2.12 -5.83 -12.46
CA ARG A 197 -0.71 -5.49 -12.20
C ARG A 197 -0.18 -4.43 -13.16
N MET A 198 -0.45 -4.56 -14.45
CA MET A 198 0.01 -3.59 -15.46
C MET A 198 -0.74 -2.25 -15.36
N ALA A 199 -2.05 -2.28 -15.07
CA ALA A 199 -2.82 -1.07 -14.82
C ALA A 199 -2.33 -0.32 -13.58
N TRP A 200 -2.05 -1.04 -12.49
CA TRP A 200 -1.43 -0.48 -11.30
C TRP A 200 -0.08 0.14 -11.62
N LEU A 201 0.81 -0.60 -12.30
CA LEU A 201 2.16 -0.14 -12.63
C LEU A 201 2.14 1.12 -13.51
N ALA A 202 1.33 1.15 -14.57
CA ALA A 202 1.14 2.33 -15.42
C ALA A 202 0.66 3.54 -14.61
N GLY A 203 -0.29 3.32 -13.71
CA GLY A 203 -0.79 4.34 -12.79
C GLY A 203 0.30 4.87 -11.85
N SER A 204 1.08 3.99 -11.23
CA SER A 204 2.16 4.36 -10.30
C SER A 204 3.29 5.11 -11.01
N LEU A 205 3.71 4.67 -12.19
CA LEU A 205 4.68 5.36 -13.03
C LEU A 205 4.17 6.75 -13.46
N GLY A 206 2.91 6.85 -13.86
CA GLY A 206 2.27 8.11 -14.23
C GLY A 206 2.20 9.12 -13.06
N ARG A 207 1.81 8.66 -11.86
CA ARG A 207 1.83 9.48 -10.63
C ARG A 207 3.25 9.92 -10.28
N GLY A 208 4.21 9.00 -10.35
CA GLY A 208 5.63 9.31 -10.15
C GLY A 208 6.13 10.40 -11.10
N ALA A 209 5.85 10.26 -12.40
CA ALA A 209 6.21 11.25 -13.41
C ALA A 209 5.60 12.62 -13.12
N ALA A 210 4.33 12.68 -12.69
CA ALA A 210 3.68 13.92 -12.30
C ALA A 210 4.31 14.54 -11.05
N ALA A 211 4.65 13.72 -10.04
CA ALA A 211 5.28 14.17 -8.80
C ALA A 211 6.68 14.75 -9.05
N PHE A 212 7.51 14.13 -9.89
CA PHE A 212 8.81 14.67 -10.28
C PHE A 212 8.68 15.95 -11.11
N ALA A 213 7.72 16.00 -12.05
CA ALA A 213 7.48 17.19 -12.88
C ALA A 213 7.02 18.42 -12.07
N ALA A 214 6.39 18.22 -10.91
CA ALA A 214 5.92 19.32 -10.06
C ALA A 214 7.03 19.94 -9.18
N ARG A 215 8.24 19.36 -9.15
CA ARG A 215 9.33 19.83 -8.29
C ARG A 215 9.95 21.13 -8.83
N PRO A 216 10.04 22.22 -8.02
CA PRO A 216 10.62 23.48 -8.48
C PRO A 216 12.11 23.34 -8.79
N GLY A 217 12.53 23.77 -9.98
CA GLY A 217 13.96 23.90 -10.35
C GLY A 217 14.64 22.62 -10.84
N CYS A 218 13.88 21.58 -11.23
CA CYS A 218 14.44 20.28 -11.60
C CYS A 218 14.65 20.11 -13.11
N GLU A 219 15.88 19.77 -13.51
CA GLU A 219 16.27 19.26 -14.84
C GLU A 219 15.95 17.75 -14.96
N GLU A 220 14.88 17.26 -14.32
CA GLU A 220 14.48 15.84 -14.33
C GLU A 220 13.57 15.48 -15.53
N GLU A 221 13.55 16.31 -16.58
CA GLU A 221 12.72 16.07 -17.78
C GLU A 221 12.99 14.71 -18.42
N ALA A 222 14.24 14.25 -18.41
CA ALA A 222 14.63 12.95 -18.92
C ALA A 222 14.02 11.79 -18.10
N LEU A 223 14.02 11.92 -16.77
CA LEU A 223 13.39 10.96 -15.84
C LEU A 223 11.87 10.94 -16.03
N VAL A 224 11.24 12.11 -16.08
CA VAL A 224 9.79 12.25 -16.33
C VAL A 224 9.41 11.62 -17.67
N GLY A 225 10.20 11.88 -18.72
CA GLY A 225 10.00 11.28 -20.04
C GLY A 225 10.15 9.76 -20.03
N ALA A 226 11.16 9.24 -19.32
CA ALA A 226 11.38 7.80 -19.17
C ALA A 226 10.22 7.12 -18.42
N LEU A 227 9.76 7.69 -17.31
CA LEU A 227 8.62 7.18 -16.54
C LEU A 227 7.34 7.15 -17.37
N ARG A 228 7.10 8.19 -18.19
CA ARG A 228 5.93 8.22 -19.10
C ARG A 228 6.01 7.12 -20.16
N ARG A 229 7.17 6.91 -20.79
CA ARG A 229 7.36 5.80 -21.74
C ARG A 229 7.15 4.44 -21.07
N GLN A 230 7.67 4.25 -19.86
CA GLN A 230 7.43 3.01 -19.11
C GLN A 230 5.95 2.82 -18.77
N ALA A 231 5.22 3.90 -18.43
CA ALA A 231 3.78 3.83 -18.22
C ALA A 231 3.02 3.43 -19.50
N GLU A 232 3.40 4.01 -20.65
CA GLU A 232 2.84 3.64 -21.97
C GLU A 232 3.14 2.18 -22.33
N HIS A 233 4.33 1.68 -22.02
CA HIS A 233 4.69 0.27 -22.21
C HIS A 233 3.85 -0.65 -21.33
N ALA A 234 3.65 -0.31 -20.05
CA ALA A 234 2.76 -1.06 -19.16
C ALA A 234 1.30 -1.06 -19.65
N ASP A 235 0.79 0.08 -20.14
CA ASP A 235 -0.54 0.16 -20.75
C ASP A 235 -0.65 -0.67 -22.06
N GLY A 236 0.40 -0.67 -22.88
CA GLY A 236 0.49 -1.50 -24.08
C GLY A 236 0.48 -2.99 -23.75
N ALA A 237 1.26 -3.41 -22.75
CA ALA A 237 1.27 -4.76 -22.20
C ALA A 237 -0.12 -5.17 -21.67
N ARG A 238 -0.77 -4.28 -20.92
CA ARG A 238 -2.15 -4.49 -20.44
C ARG A 238 -3.10 -4.74 -21.60
N ALA A 239 -3.07 -3.90 -22.63
CA ALA A 239 -3.93 -4.04 -23.81
C ALA A 239 -3.71 -5.39 -24.53
N ALA A 240 -2.45 -5.84 -24.62
CA ALA A 240 -2.09 -7.12 -25.22
C ALA A 240 -2.63 -8.34 -24.46
N VAL A 241 -2.97 -8.22 -23.17
CA VAL A 241 -3.60 -9.29 -22.36
C VAL A 241 -5.13 -9.20 -22.38
N VAL A 242 -5.70 -8.00 -22.46
CA VAL A 242 -7.15 -7.78 -22.51
C VAL A 242 -7.76 -8.27 -23.83
N GLU A 243 -7.10 -8.02 -24.95
CA GLU A 243 -7.61 -8.38 -26.27
C GLU A 243 -7.79 -9.90 -26.47
N PRO A 244 -6.85 -10.77 -26.05
CA PRO A 244 -7.04 -12.23 -26.06
C PRO A 244 -7.97 -12.79 -24.98
N ALA A 245 -8.18 -12.09 -23.86
CA ALA A 245 -9.02 -12.58 -22.76
C ALA A 245 -10.51 -12.73 -23.16
N ALA A 246 -10.99 -11.90 -24.09
CA ALA A 246 -12.37 -11.99 -24.59
C ALA A 246 -12.68 -13.31 -25.34
N PRO A 247 -11.81 -13.80 -26.26
CA PRO A 247 -11.87 -15.17 -26.78
C PRO A 247 -11.88 -16.27 -25.70
N VAL A 248 -11.03 -16.17 -24.67
CA VAL A 248 -10.94 -17.17 -23.58
C VAL A 248 -12.26 -17.26 -22.81
N ARG A 249 -12.85 -16.12 -22.43
CA ARG A 249 -14.17 -16.05 -21.79
C ARG A 249 -15.27 -16.72 -22.61
N ARG A 250 -15.28 -16.45 -23.93
CA ARG A 250 -16.25 -17.07 -24.85
C ARG A 250 -16.08 -18.59 -24.97
N LEU A 251 -14.85 -19.10 -24.94
CA LEU A 251 -14.59 -20.54 -24.96
C LEU A 251 -14.99 -21.21 -23.65
N ARG A 252 -14.72 -20.57 -22.52
CA ARG A 252 -15.14 -21.04 -21.19
C ARG A 252 -16.66 -21.12 -21.07
N ASP A 253 -17.36 -20.07 -21.49
CA ASP A 253 -18.83 -20.02 -21.41
C ASP A 253 -19.48 -21.05 -22.34
N ARG A 254 -18.87 -21.38 -23.49
CA ARG A 254 -19.28 -22.52 -24.33
C ARG A 254 -19.03 -23.86 -23.65
N GLY A 255 -17.84 -24.07 -23.08
CA GLY A 255 -17.51 -25.30 -22.37
C GLY A 255 -18.38 -25.58 -21.15
N ARG A 256 -18.99 -24.55 -20.54
CA ARG A 256 -19.98 -24.70 -19.45
C ARG A 256 -21.40 -25.02 -19.93
N GLN A 257 -21.73 -24.79 -21.20
CA GLN A 257 -23.05 -25.10 -21.77
C GLN A 257 -23.14 -26.53 -22.32
N ASP A 258 -21.99 -27.17 -22.56
CA ASP A 258 -21.88 -28.53 -23.11
C ASP A 258 -21.71 -29.63 -22.03
N VAL A 259 -21.87 -29.29 -20.73
CA VAL A 259 -21.86 -30.21 -19.57
C VAL A 259 -23.24 -30.25 -18.92
#